data_AF-A0A927S2L5-F1
#
_entry.id   AF-A0A927S2L5-F1
#
_cell.length_a   1.000
_cell.length_b   1.000
_cell.length_c   1.000
_cell.angle_alpha   90.00
_cell.angle_beta   90.00
_cell.angle_gamma   90.00
#
_symmetry.space_group_name_H-M   'P 1'
#
loop_
_entity.id
_entity.type
_entity.pdbx_description
1 polymer ?
#
loop_
_entity_poly.entity_id
_entity_poly.type
_entity_poly.pdbx_seq_one_letter_code
_entity_poly.pdbx_strand_id
1 'polypeptide(L)' 'MKRAVIGGFLSLIGSIWALAIVFIAGNNLVTSWDTKLGRFLSTIIEMDLTLLFAFSVVFIVLGIILMTIELFSKEK' A
#
# COMPACT_ATOMS: atom_id res chain seq x y z
N MET A 1 -5.88 6.83 22.41
CA MET A 1 -4.50 6.52 21.94
C MET A 1 -4.38 5.14 21.33
N LYS A 2 -5.20 4.16 21.75
CA LYS A 2 -5.18 2.79 21.21
C LYS A 2 -5.36 2.76 19.67
N ARG A 3 -6.28 3.56 19.12
CA ARG A 3 -6.54 3.59 17.67
C ARG A 3 -5.38 4.17 16.87
N ALA A 4 -4.71 5.20 17.39
CA ALA A 4 -3.52 5.76 16.76
C ALA A 4 -2.36 4.75 16.69
N VAL A 5 -2.11 4.00 17.77
CA VAL A 5 -1.05 2.97 17.77
C VAL A 5 -1.37 1.86 16.77
N ILE A 6 -2.61 1.34 16.77
CA ILE A 6 -3.05 0.31 15.81
C ILE A 6 -2.94 0.84 14.37
N GLY A 7 -3.38 2.06 14.13
CA GLY A 7 -3.30 2.70 12.82
C GLY A 7 -1.87 2.89 12.34
N GLY A 8 -0.96 3.29 13.23
CA GLY A 8 0.46 3.40 12.94
C GLY A 8 1.09 2.05 12.54
N PHE A 9 0.79 0.99 13.30
CA PHE A 9 1.26 -0.37 12.96
C PHE A 9 0.73 -0.86 11.61
N LEU A 10 -0.58 -0.70 11.34
CA LEU A 10 -1.18 -1.08 10.06
C LEU A 10 -0.55 -0.32 8.90
N SER A 11 -0.39 0.99 9.05
CA SER A 11 0.22 1.83 8.01
C SER A 11 1.68 1.46 7.74
N LEU A 12 2.44 1.16 8.79
CA LEU A 12 3.84 0.74 8.67
C LEU A 12 3.99 -0.59 7.91
N ILE A 13 3.19 -1.60 8.26
CA ILE A 13 3.22 -2.91 7.59
C ILE A 13 2.87 -2.75 6.11
N GLY A 14 1.78 -2.02 5.82
CA GLY A 14 1.38 -1.75 4.44
C GLY A 14 2.46 -1.00 3.66
N SER A 15 3.14 -0.04 4.29
CA SER A 15 4.21 0.74 3.66
C SER A 15 5.44 -0.12 3.32
N ILE A 16 5.83 -1.04 4.21
CA ILE A 16 6.94 -1.97 3.97
C ILE A 16 6.61 -2.91 2.82
N TRP A 17 5.39 -3.46 2.79
CA TRP A 17 4.94 -4.32 1.69
C TRP A 17 4.89 -3.57 0.36
N ALA A 18 4.32 -2.37 0.34
CA ALA A 18 4.28 -1.54 -0.85
C ALA A 18 5.69 -1.22 -1.37
N LEU A 19 6.62 -0.84 -0.48
CA LEU A 19 8.01 -0.56 -0.85
C LEU A 19 8.71 -1.79 -1.46
N ALA A 20 8.53 -2.96 -0.84
CA ALA A 20 9.10 -4.21 -1.35
C ALA A 20 8.56 -4.54 -2.76
N ILE A 21 7.25 -4.40 -2.97
CA ILE A 21 6.61 -4.64 -4.28
C ILE A 21 7.12 -3.65 -5.32
N VAL A 22 7.24 -2.36 -4.97
CA VAL A 22 7.79 -1.33 -5.87
C VAL A 22 9.21 -1.68 -6.27
N PHE A 23 10.05 -2.12 -5.31
CA PHE A 23 11.42 -2.52 -5.60
C PHE A 23 11.49 -3.75 -6.51
N ILE A 24 10.68 -4.78 -6.24
CA ILE A 24 10.64 -6.00 -7.04
C ILE A 24 10.14 -5.70 -8.47
N ALA A 25 9.01 -5.02 -8.61
CA ALA A 25 8.44 -4.67 -9.91
C ALA A 25 9.35 -3.71 -10.69
N GLY A 26 10.02 -2.78 -10.02
CA GLY A 26 10.98 -1.86 -10.64
C GLY A 26 12.21 -2.57 -11.23
N ASN A 27 12.62 -3.71 -10.65
CA ASN A 27 13.74 -4.50 -11.15
C ASN A 27 13.34 -5.57 -12.18
N ASN A 28 12.04 -5.84 -12.35
CA ASN A 28 11.52 -6.88 -13.25
C ASN A 28 10.50 -6.30 -14.23
N LEU A 29 10.76 -5.09 -14.72
CA LEU A 29 9.83 -4.37 -15.59
C LEU A 29 9.53 -5.15 -16.87
N VAL A 30 8.24 -5.32 -17.13
CA VAL A 30 7.76 -5.96 -18.37
C VAL A 30 8.20 -5.17 -19.60
N THR A 31 8.45 -5.89 -20.69
CA THR A 31 8.94 -5.31 -21.96
C THR A 31 7.80 -4.86 -22.85
N SER A 32 6.63 -5.49 -22.74
CA SER A 32 5.38 -5.09 -23.41
C SER A 32 4.27 -4.89 -22.38
N TRP A 33 3.50 -3.81 -22.50
CA TRP A 33 2.38 -3.54 -21.60
C TRP A 33 1.26 -2.79 -22.33
N ASP A 34 0.04 -2.90 -21.82
CA ASP A 34 -1.08 -2.06 -22.26
C ASP A 34 -0.91 -0.64 -21.66
N THR A 35 -0.84 0.37 -22.52
CA THR A 35 -0.70 1.78 -22.14
C THR A 35 -1.82 2.26 -21.21
N LYS A 36 -2.99 1.61 -21.19
CA LYS A 36 -4.11 1.99 -20.30
C LYS A 36 -3.82 1.73 -18.82
N LEU A 37 -3.18 0.60 -18.48
CA LEU A 37 -2.79 0.28 -17.10
C LEU A 37 -1.46 0.93 -16.72
N GLY A 38 -0.61 1.17 -17.72
CA GLY A 38 0.76 1.60 -17.50
C GLY A 38 1.69 0.45 -17.12
N ARG A 39 2.98 0.70 -17.28
CA ARG A 39 4.02 -0.34 -17.19
C ARG A 39 4.14 -0.97 -15.81
N PHE A 40 4.02 -0.16 -14.76
CA PHE A 40 4.18 -0.61 -13.38
C PHE A 40 3.07 -1.58 -12.95
N LEU A 41 1.80 -1.21 -13.14
CA LEU A 41 0.67 -2.07 -12.78
C LEU A 41 0.64 -3.34 -13.63
N SER A 42 1.01 -3.25 -14.91
CA SER A 42 1.15 -4.43 -15.77
C SER A 42 2.22 -5.38 -15.24
N THR A 43 3.34 -4.85 -14.73
CA THR A 43 4.39 -5.66 -14.09
C THR A 43 3.90 -6.33 -12.80
N ILE A 44 3.16 -5.61 -11.96
CA ILE A 44 2.59 -6.19 -10.74
C ILE A 44 1.64 -7.36 -11.06
N ILE A 45 0.85 -7.22 -12.13
CA ILE A 45 -0.08 -8.27 -12.58
C ILE A 45 0.68 -9.47 -13.13
N GLU A 46 1.67 -9.25 -14.00
CA GLU A 46 2.47 -10.34 -14.57
C GLU A 46 3.27 -11.13 -13.51
N MET A 47 3.64 -10.46 -12.41
CA MET A 47 4.34 -11.08 -11.27
C MET A 47 3.41 -11.68 -10.21
N ASP A 48 2.09 -11.73 -10.44
CA ASP A 48 1.07 -12.19 -9.48
C ASP A 48 1.11 -11.47 -8.12
N LEU A 49 1.63 -10.24 -8.09
CA LEU A 49 1.75 -9.42 -6.86
C LEU A 49 0.51 -8.57 -6.58
N THR A 50 -0.52 -8.63 -7.44
CA THR A 50 -1.69 -7.74 -7.37
C THR A 50 -2.41 -7.78 -6.04
N LEU A 51 -2.62 -8.98 -5.47
CA LEU A 51 -3.31 -9.12 -4.18
C LEU A 51 -2.50 -8.54 -3.03
N LEU A 52 -1.19 -8.83 -2.98
CA LEU A 52 -0.27 -8.28 -1.99
C LEU A 52 -0.20 -6.75 -2.08
N PHE A 53 -0.17 -6.21 -3.31
CA PHE A 53 -0.19 -4.77 -3.54
C PHE A 53 -1.50 -4.15 -3.06
N ALA A 54 -2.65 -4.75 -3.38
CA ALA A 54 -3.95 -4.28 -2.92
C ALA A 54 -4.03 -4.26 -1.39
N PHE A 55 -3.62 -5.34 -0.70
CA PHE A 55 -3.60 -5.37 0.76
C PHE A 55 -2.66 -4.32 1.35
N SER A 56 -1.49 -4.10 0.74
CA SER A 56 -0.54 -3.08 1.19
C SER A 56 -1.17 -1.69 1.20
N VAL A 57 -1.87 -1.32 0.12
CA VAL A 57 -2.55 -0.03 -0.01
C VAL A 57 -3.71 0.06 0.99
N VAL A 58 -4.51 -1.00 1.14
CA VAL A 58 -5.62 -1.03 2.10
C VAL A 58 -5.12 -0.82 3.53
N PHE A 59 -4.01 -1.47 3.92
CA PHE A 59 -3.45 -1.32 5.27
C PHE A 59 -2.91 0.09 5.52
N ILE A 60 -2.28 0.72 4.52
CA ILE A 60 -1.86 2.13 4.60
C ILE A 60 -3.07 3.04 4.82
N VAL A 61 -4.10 2.91 3.98
CA VAL A 61 -5.29 3.77 4.04
C VAL A 61 -6.05 3.57 5.35
N LEU A 62 -6.31 2.33 5.77
CA LEU A 62 -6.96 2.04 7.04
C LEU A 62 -6.12 2.55 8.23
N GLY A 63 -4.81 2.37 8.18
CA GLY A 63 -3.90 2.84 9.21
C GLY A 63 -3.98 4.36 9.38
N ILE A 64 -3.94 5.11 8.29
CA ILE A 64 -4.10 6.56 8.28
C ILE A 64 -5.47 6.97 8.82
N ILE A 65 -6.56 6.36 8.33
CA ILE A 65 -7.93 6.67 8.78
C ILE A 65 -8.06 6.51 10.30
N LEU A 66 -7.54 5.42 10.87
CA LEU A 66 -7.61 5.18 12.32
C LEU A 66 -6.83 6.23 13.13
N MET A 67 -5.66 6.64 12.63
CA MET A 67 -4.87 7.72 13.25
C MET A 67 -5.61 9.06 13.17
N THR A 68 -6.19 9.39 12.02
CA THR A 68 -6.95 10.63 11.81
C THR A 68 -8.20 10.70 12.69
N ILE A 69 -8.95 9.59 12.82
CA ILE A 69 -10.13 9.53 13.71
C ILE A 69 -9.73 9.80 15.17
N GLU A 70 -8.64 9.19 15.64
CA GLU A 70 -8.15 9.43 17.00
C GLU A 70 -7.68 10.87 17.22
N LEU A 71 -7.04 11.48 16.21
CA LEU A 71 -6.61 12.88 16.27
C LEU A 71 -7.80 13.81 16.48
N PHE A 72 -8.84 13.71 15.64
CA PHE A 72 -10.03 14.56 15.75
C PHE A 72 -10.90 14.22 16.97
N SER A 73 -10.88 12.98 17.45
CA SER A 73 -11.59 12.60 18.68
C SER A 73 -10.96 13.17 19.95
N LYS A 74 -9.72 13.65 19.90
CA LYS A 74 -9.05 14.32 21.03
C LYS A 74 -9.24 15.84 21.03
N GLU A 75 -9.61 16.42 19.89
CA GLU A 75 -9.88 17.86 19.77
C GLU A 75 -11.33 18.24 20.13
N LYS A 76 -12.22 17.25 20.25
CA LYS A 76 -13.53 17.38 20.90
C LYS A 76 -13.45 17.00 22.37
#